data_AF-A0A4P6UXV6-F1
#
_entry.id   AF-A0A4P6UXV6-F1
#
_cell.length_a   1.000
_cell.length_b   1.000
_cell.length_c   1.000
_cell.angle_alpha   90.00
_cell.angle_beta   90.00
_cell.angle_gamma   90.00
#
_symmetry.space_group_name_H-M   'P 1'
#
loop_
_entity.id
_entity.type
_entity.pdbx_description
1 polymer ?
#
loop_
_entity_poly.entity_id
_entity_poly.type
_entity_poly.pdbx_seq_one_letter_code
_entity_poly.pdbx_strand_id
1 'polypeptide(L)'
;MLEDDFNETLTDDHFTPDFQQKGVDIKIGLDVAWLSSKSLVDRIILITGDSDFVPAMKFARREGLQVILVKIGPKHINESLEIHSDFIRTYSNQDVLEICLYSTHIKS
;
A
#
# COMPACT_ATOMS: atom_id res chain seq x y z
N MET A 1 -32.34 -27.96 -24.84
CA MET A 1 -32.00 -27.65 -23.43
C MET A 1 -30.57 -27.18 -23.48
N LEU A 2 -30.37 -25.89 -23.18
CA LEU A 2 -29.17 -25.12 -23.50
C LEU A 2 -28.00 -25.60 -22.63
N GLU A 3 -26.89 -25.98 -23.27
CA GLU A 3 -25.59 -25.96 -22.60
C GLU A 3 -25.01 -24.56 -22.84
N ASP A 4 -24.92 -23.78 -21.77
CA ASP A 4 -24.26 -22.47 -21.78
C ASP A 4 -22.75 -22.68 -21.93
N ASP A 5 -22.26 -22.47 -23.16
CA ASP A 5 -20.87 -22.58 -23.55
C ASP A 5 -20.09 -21.34 -23.04
N PHE A 6 -19.70 -21.35 -21.77
CA PHE A 6 -18.85 -20.32 -21.14
C PHE A 6 -17.38 -20.46 -21.60
N ASN A 7 -17.14 -20.35 -22.91
CA ASN A 7 -15.79 -20.40 -23.47
C ASN A 7 -15.51 -19.20 -24.38
N GLU A 8 -15.90 -18.00 -23.96
CA GLU A 8 -15.43 -16.77 -24.59
C GLU A 8 -13.93 -16.62 -24.35
N THR A 9 -13.18 -16.75 -25.44
CA THR A 9 -11.73 -16.54 -25.45
C THR A 9 -11.46 -15.06 -25.31
N LEU A 10 -10.85 -14.64 -24.20
CA LEU A 10 -10.46 -13.24 -23.97
C LEU A 10 -9.49 -12.78 -25.07
N THR A 11 -9.93 -11.90 -25.96
CA THR A 11 -9.08 -11.17 -26.91
C THR A 11 -8.52 -9.89 -26.29
N ASP A 12 -7.43 -9.36 -26.85
CA ASP A 12 -6.78 -8.12 -26.41
C ASP A 12 -7.75 -6.92 -26.38
N ASP A 13 -8.76 -6.90 -27.26
CA ASP A 13 -9.79 -5.86 -27.32
C ASP A 13 -10.70 -5.80 -26.09
N HIS A 14 -10.67 -6.81 -25.21
CA HIS A 14 -11.38 -6.82 -23.92
C HIS A 14 -10.60 -6.12 -22.80
N PHE A 15 -9.35 -5.72 -23.03
CA PHE A 15 -8.53 -5.02 -22.05
C PHE A 15 -8.31 -3.58 -22.47
N THR A 16 -8.55 -2.65 -21.54
CA THR A 16 -8.14 -1.26 -21.70
C THR A 16 -6.99 -0.96 -20.75
N PRO A 17 -5.87 -0.37 -21.24
CA PRO A 17 -4.77 -0.04 -20.37
C PRO A 17 -5.16 1.09 -19.39
N ASP A 18 -5.20 0.77 -18.10
CA ASP A 18 -5.34 1.77 -17.04
C ASP A 18 -3.97 2.41 -16.74
N PHE A 19 -3.80 3.64 -17.22
CA PHE A 19 -2.58 4.41 -17.01
C PHE A 19 -2.61 5.23 -15.71
N GLN A 20 -3.75 5.37 -15.02
CA GLN A 20 -3.80 6.12 -13.76
C GLN A 20 -3.11 5.38 -12.62
N GLN A 21 -3.21 4.05 -12.61
CA GLN A 21 -2.54 3.20 -11.63
C GLN A 21 -1.00 3.21 -11.82
N LYS A 22 -0.50 3.60 -13.00
CA LYS A 22 0.93 3.74 -13.30
C LYS A 22 1.44 5.12 -12.88
N GLY A 23 1.89 5.25 -11.64
CA GLY A 23 2.67 6.42 -11.21
C GLY A 23 2.38 6.92 -9.79
N VAL A 24 1.37 6.38 -9.12
CA VAL A 24 1.14 6.64 -7.69
C VAL A 24 2.35 6.18 -6.88
N ASP A 25 2.89 5.00 -7.17
CA ASP A 25 4.03 4.42 -6.43
C ASP A 25 5.29 5.27 -6.59
N ILE A 26 5.49 5.82 -7.80
CA ILE A 26 6.60 6.74 -8.08
C ILE A 26 6.44 8.04 -7.29
N LYS A 27 5.23 8.61 -7.24
CA LYS A 27 4.98 9.85 -6.48
C LYS A 27 5.21 9.64 -4.99
N ILE A 28 4.67 8.56 -4.42
CA ILE A 28 4.89 8.20 -3.01
C ILE A 28 6.38 7.93 -2.75
N GLY A 29 7.05 7.19 -3.63
CA GLY A 29 8.49 6.94 -3.52
C GLY A 29 9.32 8.23 -3.53
N LEU A 30 8.95 9.20 -4.36
CA LEU A 30 9.57 10.52 -4.41
C LEU A 30 9.33 11.32 -3.13
N ASP A 31 8.12 11.30 -2.60
CA ASP A 31 7.78 11.96 -1.32
C ASP A 31 8.60 11.37 -0.18
N VAL A 32 8.68 10.04 -0.10
CA VAL A 32 9.54 9.35 0.88
C VAL A 32 10.99 9.81 0.73
N ALA A 33 11.53 9.79 -0.48
CA ALA A 33 12.92 10.20 -0.74
C ALA A 33 13.18 11.66 -0.36
N TRP A 34 12.26 12.56 -0.68
CA TRP A 34 12.37 13.98 -0.36
C TRP A 34 12.30 14.25 1.14
N LEU A 35 11.34 13.64 1.84
CA LEU A 35 11.18 13.77 3.30
C LEU A 35 12.41 13.23 4.04
N SER A 36 12.92 12.07 3.62
CA SER A 36 14.07 11.41 4.24
C SER A 36 15.38 12.16 3.98
N SER A 37 15.67 12.54 2.72
CA SER A 37 16.91 13.24 2.37
C SER A 37 17.04 14.61 3.02
N LYS A 38 15.91 15.23 3.40
CA LYS A 38 15.88 16.53 4.10
C LYS A 38 15.75 16.39 5.62
N SER A 39 15.70 15.15 6.13
CA SER A 39 15.51 14.85 7.56
C SER A 39 14.31 15.59 8.17
N LEU A 40 13.21 15.72 7.40
CA LEU A 40 12.02 16.47 7.84
C LEU A 40 11.13 15.66 8.79
N VAL A 41 11.33 14.34 8.84
CA VAL A 41 10.58 13.41 9.68
C VAL A 41 11.52 12.34 10.22
N ASP A 42 11.23 11.83 11.42
CA ASP A 42 11.99 10.72 12.03
C ASP A 42 11.41 9.34 11.66
N ARG A 43 10.16 9.32 11.21
CA ARG A 43 9.37 8.10 10.97
C ARG A 43 8.46 8.22 9.77
N ILE A 44 8.34 7.11 9.04
CA ILE A 44 7.33 6.92 7.99
C ILE A 44 6.47 5.72 8.37
N ILE A 45 5.16 5.93 8.37
CA ILE A 45 4.17 4.87 8.57
C ILE A 45 3.60 4.53 7.20
N LEU A 46 3.85 3.32 6.72
CA LEU A 46 3.42 2.84 5.42
C LEU A 46 2.30 1.82 5.58
N ILE A 47 1.13 2.15 5.04
CA ILE A 47 -0.02 1.26 4.97
C ILE A 47 -0.09 0.76 3.53
N THR A 48 0.49 -0.42 3.28
CA THR A 48 0.53 -1.00 1.93
C THR A 48 0.60 -2.52 1.97
N GLY A 49 0.08 -3.15 0.91
CA GLY A 49 0.34 -4.56 0.59
C GLY A 49 1.25 -4.75 -0.61
N ASP A 50 1.75 -3.66 -1.20
CA ASP A 50 2.52 -3.67 -2.45
C ASP A 50 4.03 -3.69 -2.19
N SER A 51 4.71 -4.72 -2.71
CA SER A 51 6.16 -4.88 -2.58
C SER A 51 6.97 -3.87 -3.38
N ASP A 52 6.35 -3.12 -4.29
CA ASP A 52 7.05 -2.12 -5.09
C ASP A 52 7.56 -0.92 -4.25
N PHE A 53 7.12 -0.80 -3.00
CA PHE A 53 7.63 0.19 -2.05
C PHE A 53 8.94 -0.20 -1.35
N VAL A 54 9.42 -1.45 -1.48
CA VAL A 54 10.66 -1.90 -0.86
C VAL A 54 11.86 -0.98 -1.14
N PRO A 55 12.10 -0.49 -2.37
CA PRO A 55 13.16 0.47 -2.64
C PRO A 55 13.05 1.76 -1.82
N ALA A 56 11.84 2.31 -1.69
CA ALA A 56 11.58 3.52 -0.91
C ALA A 56 11.82 3.29 0.59
N MET A 57 11.39 2.14 1.13
CA MET A 57 11.65 1.75 2.52
C MET A 57 13.14 1.64 2.81
N LYS A 58 13.89 0.99 1.90
CA LYS A 58 15.35 0.85 2.02
C LYS A 58 16.04 2.21 1.99
N PHE A 59 15.59 3.13 1.12
CA PHE A 59 16.12 4.49 1.07
C PHE A 59 15.89 5.21 2.39
N ALA A 60 14.65 5.26 2.88
CA ALA A 60 14.31 5.91 4.14
C ALA A 60 15.14 5.40 5.31
N ARG A 61 15.32 4.08 5.44
CA ARG A 61 16.14 3.48 6.51
C ARG A 61 17.63 3.83 6.40
N ARG A 62 18.16 3.98 5.19
CA ARG A 62 19.56 4.41 4.97
C ARG A 62 19.78 5.86 5.36
N GLU A 63 18.77 6.70 5.18
CA GLU A 63 18.76 8.10 5.64
C GLU A 63 18.46 8.22 7.15
N GLY A 64 18.34 7.10 7.87
CA GLY A 64 18.19 7.08 9.32
C GLY A 64 16.74 7.17 9.82
N LEU A 65 15.74 7.11 8.93
CA LEU A 65 14.33 7.10 9.34
C LEU A 65 13.90 5.70 9.76
N GLN A 66 13.01 5.64 10.74
CA GLN A 66 12.34 4.39 11.10
C GLN A 66 11.12 4.16 10.19
N VAL A 67 11.01 2.97 9.63
CA VAL A 67 9.90 2.56 8.77
C VAL A 67 8.95 1.65 9.55
N ILE A 68 7.70 2.07 9.68
CA ILE A 68 6.64 1.29 10.33
C ILE A 68 5.70 0.78 9.24
N LEU A 69 5.58 -0.54 9.10
CA LEU A 69 4.62 -1.18 8.22
C LEU A 69 3.31 -1.43 8.96
N VAL A 70 2.19 -1.10 8.32
CA VAL A 70 0.85 -1.36 8.85
C VAL A 70 0.18 -2.46 8.06
N LYS A 71 -0.24 -3.51 8.77
CA LYS A 71 -1.00 -4.64 8.27
C LYS A 71 -2.46 -4.51 8.67
N ILE A 72 -3.36 -4.66 7.70
CA ILE A 72 -4.81 -4.63 7.94
C ILE A 72 -5.41 -5.99 7.57
N GLY A 73 -6.16 -6.55 8.50
CA GLY A 73 -6.90 -7.80 8.31
C GLY A 73 -6.04 -9.07 8.37
N PRO A 74 -6.66 -10.24 8.10
CA PRO A 74 -6.01 -11.54 8.28
C PRO A 74 -5.05 -11.93 7.14
N LYS A 75 -5.06 -11.18 6.03
CA LYS A 75 -4.30 -11.55 4.83
C LYS A 75 -2.80 -11.44 5.08
N HIS A 76 -2.04 -12.42 4.58
CA HIS A 76 -0.57 -12.35 4.60
C HIS A 76 -0.07 -11.18 3.75
N ILE A 77 0.90 -10.43 4.30
CA ILE A 77 1.62 -9.39 3.56
C ILE A 77 2.87 -10.03 2.95
N ASN A 78 3.36 -9.44 1.86
CA ASN A 78 4.60 -9.85 1.24
C ASN A 78 5.76 -9.78 2.26
N GLU A 79 6.46 -10.90 2.45
CA GLU A 79 7.59 -11.04 3.39
C GLU A 79 8.68 -9.97 3.17
N SER A 80 8.90 -9.56 1.92
CA SER A 80 9.88 -8.51 1.60
C SER A 80 9.57 -7.17 2.29
N LEU A 81 8.30 -6.82 2.46
CA LEU A 81 7.90 -5.61 3.19
C LEU A 81 8.20 -5.76 4.68
N GLU A 82 7.93 -6.93 5.25
CA GLU A 82 8.16 -7.21 6.68
C GLU A 82 9.66 -7.09 7.02
N ILE A 83 10.53 -7.73 6.22
CA ILE A 83 11.99 -7.69 6.40
C ILE A 83 12.55 -6.26 6.31
N HIS A 84 11.95 -5.42 5.48
CA HIS A 84 12.40 -4.05 5.27
C HIS A 84 11.77 -3.04 6.21
N SER A 85 10.86 -3.44 7.10
CA SER A 85 10.30 -2.61 8.16
C SER A 85 11.12 -2.69 9.45
N ASP A 86 11.10 -1.63 10.26
CA ASP A 86 11.65 -1.64 11.62
C ASP A 86 10.60 -2.07 12.64
N PHE A 87 9.33 -1.75 12.38
CA PHE A 87 8.20 -2.16 13.20
C PHE A 87 7.02 -2.56 12.32
N ILE A 88 6.22 -3.52 12.80
CA ILE A 88 4.98 -3.94 12.16
C ILE A 88 3.82 -3.69 13.13
N ARG A 89 2.79 -3.01 12.67
CA ARG A 89 1.53 -2.81 13.40
C ARG A 89 0.42 -3.56 12.69
N THR A 90 -0.36 -4.32 13.43
CA THR A 90 -1.47 -5.09 12.87
C THR A 90 -2.77 -4.55 13.41
N TYR A 91 -3.71 -4.29 12.50
CA TYR A 91 -5.08 -3.88 12.80
C TYR A 91 -6.05 -4.85 12.15
N SER A 92 -7.18 -5.10 12.82
CA SER A 92 -8.29 -5.84 12.24
C SER A 92 -9.06 -4.95 11.25
N ASN A 93 -9.84 -5.56 10.35
CA ASN A 93 -10.75 -4.79 9.50
C ASN A 93 -11.78 -4.02 10.35
N GLN A 94 -12.16 -4.56 11.51
CA GLN A 94 -13.10 -3.91 12.42
C GLN A 94 -12.51 -2.64 13.04
N ASP A 95 -11.21 -2.67 13.40
CA ASP A 95 -10.50 -1.51 13.96
C ASP A 95 -10.50 -0.34 12.96
N VAL A 96 -10.28 -0.64 11.68
CA VAL A 96 -10.27 0.36 10.61
C VAL A 96 -11.68 0.90 10.36
N LEU A 97 -12.69 0.02 10.35
CA LEU A 97 -14.08 0.43 10.18
C LEU A 97 -14.56 1.35 11.31
N GLU A 98 -14.17 1.05 12.55
CA GLU A 98 -14.50 1.90 13.70
C GLU A 98 -13.90 3.30 13.53
N ILE A 99 -12.64 3.42 13.13
CA ILE A 99 -12.00 4.71 12.84
C ILE A 99 -12.75 5.49 11.75
N CYS A 100 -13.11 4.83 10.65
CA CYS A 100 -13.85 5.46 9.55
C CYS A 100 -15.21 5.97 10.00
N LEU A 101 -15.94 5.19 10.81
CA LEU A 101 -17.25 5.57 11.34
C LEU A 101 -17.17 6.73 12.34
N TYR A 102 -16.15 6.76 13.19
CA TYR A 102 -15.90 7.90 14.09
C TYR A 102 -15.56 9.18 13.32
N SER A 103 -14.79 9.09 12.24
CA SER A 103 -14.43 10.28 11.43
C SER A 103 -15.64 10.90 10.73
N THR A 104 -16.68 10.10 10.41
CA THR A 104 -17.92 10.63 9.82
C THR A 104 -18.81 11.40 10.83
N HIS A 105 -18.60 11.23 12.14
CA HIS A 105 -19.35 11.94 13.18
C HIS A 105 -18.73 13.26 13.65
N ILE A 106 -17.59 13.69 13.08
CA ILE A 106 -16.92 14.97 13.41
C ILE A 106 -17.33 16.11 12.45
N LYS A 107 -18.45 15.95 11.73
CA LYS A 107 -19.09 17.06 10.99
C LYS A 107 -20.62 17.07 11.22
N SER A 108 -21.04 17.67 12.33
CA SER A 108 -22.28 18.44 12.47
C SER A 108 -22.09 19.54 13.48
#